data_AF-A0A7J4SV30-F1
#
_entry.id   AF-A0A7J4SV30-F1
#
_cell.length_a   1.000
_cell.length_b   1.000
_cell.length_c   1.000
_cell.angle_alpha   90.00
_cell.angle_beta   90.00
_cell.angle_gamma   90.00
#
_symmetry.space_group_name_H-M   'P 1'
#
loop_
_entity.id
_entity.type
_entity.pdbx_description
1 polymer ?
#
loop_
_entity_poly.entity_id
_entity_poly.type
_entity_poly.pdbx_seq_one_letter_code
_entity_poly.pdbx_strand_id
1 'polypeptide(L)'
;MREFSVKEHLRGKVDKLLKKDKETYDALMGKMNEILDCADVNHYKNLRKPMQHLKRVHVLGPFVLTFHYIESEDKIIFYDFDHHDKIYL
;
A
#
# COMPACT_ATOMS: atom_id res chain seq x y z
N MET A 1 -2.64 -15.63 -4.24
CA MET A 1 -3.28 -14.37 -3.85
C MET A 1 -3.83 -14.46 -2.44
N ARG A 2 -3.25 -13.67 -1.53
CA ARG A 2 -3.66 -13.56 -0.13
C ARG A 2 -5.02 -12.89 0.04
N GLU A 3 -5.66 -13.13 1.19
CA GLU A 3 -6.79 -12.31 1.60
C GLU A 3 -6.35 -10.85 1.81
N PHE A 4 -7.24 -9.92 1.46
CA PHE A 4 -6.95 -8.51 1.68
C PHE A 4 -8.17 -7.66 1.99
N SER A 5 -7.89 -6.50 2.58
CA SER A 5 -8.84 -5.41 2.74
C SER A 5 -8.19 -4.07 2.44
N VAL A 6 -9.00 -3.07 2.15
CA VAL A 6 -8.55 -1.71 1.81
C VAL A 6 -9.29 -0.74 2.72
N LYS A 7 -8.54 0.11 3.45
CA LYS A 7 -9.15 1.15 4.30
C LYS A 7 -9.99 2.13 3.47
N GLU A 8 -11.07 2.64 4.05
CA GLU A 8 -12.03 3.47 3.32
C GLU A 8 -11.42 4.74 2.71
N HIS A 9 -10.51 5.39 3.42
CA HIS A 9 -9.83 6.59 2.90
C HIS A 9 -8.99 6.27 1.66
N LEU A 10 -8.31 5.12 1.63
CA LEU A 10 -7.56 4.67 0.47
C LEU A 10 -8.49 4.33 -0.70
N ARG A 11 -9.65 3.70 -0.46
CA ARG A 11 -10.65 3.50 -1.52
C ARG A 11 -11.05 4.80 -2.21
N GLY A 12 -11.32 5.85 -1.41
CA GLY A 12 -11.64 7.17 -1.95
C GLY A 12 -10.49 7.81 -2.75
N LYS A 13 -9.23 7.52 -2.40
CA LYS A 13 -8.06 7.95 -3.19
C LYS A 13 -7.95 7.16 -4.50
N VAL A 14 -8.13 5.83 -4.45
CA VAL A 14 -8.11 4.95 -5.62
C VAL A 14 -9.18 5.34 -6.64
N ASP A 15 -10.41 5.64 -6.19
CA ASP A 15 -11.50 6.07 -7.06
C ASP A 15 -11.19 7.41 -7.77
N LYS A 16 -10.47 8.30 -7.09
CA LYS A 16 -10.02 9.59 -7.67
C LYS A 16 -8.90 9.36 -8.69
N LEU A 17 -7.95 8.46 -8.39
CA LEU A 17 -6.88 8.10 -9.31
C LEU A 17 -7.42 7.48 -10.59
N LEU A 18 -8.34 6.52 -10.48
CA LEU A 18 -8.96 5.88 -11.65
C LEU A 18 -9.56 6.91 -12.63
N LYS A 19 -10.12 8.01 -12.11
CA LYS A 19 -10.76 9.06 -12.91
C LYS A 19 -9.80 10.12 -13.44
N LYS A 20 -8.70 10.40 -12.73
CA LYS A 20 -7.84 11.57 -12.98
C LYS A 20 -6.43 11.23 -13.45
N ASP A 21 -5.93 10.07 -13.07
CA ASP A 21 -4.57 9.62 -13.29
C ASP A 21 -4.54 8.10 -13.40
N LYS A 22 -4.83 7.62 -14.61
CA LYS A 22 -4.92 6.20 -14.92
C LYS A 22 -3.57 5.50 -14.78
N GLU A 23 -2.47 6.17 -15.09
CA GLU A 23 -1.12 5.62 -14.97
C GLU A 23 -0.78 5.30 -13.50
N THR A 24 -1.00 6.27 -12.61
CA THR A 24 -0.78 6.06 -11.18
C THR A 24 -1.73 5.00 -10.61
N TYR A 25 -2.97 4.95 -11.07
CA TYR A 25 -3.91 3.88 -10.71
C TYR A 25 -3.39 2.50 -11.11
N ASP A 26 -2.96 2.32 -12.36
CA ASP A 26 -2.51 1.02 -12.87
C ASP A 26 -1.22 0.57 -12.17
N ALA A 27 -0.30 1.48 -11.90
CA ALA A 27 0.91 1.18 -11.13
C ALA A 27 0.59 0.80 -9.68
N LEU A 28 -0.37 1.47 -9.05
CA LEU A 28 -0.82 1.13 -7.70
C LEU A 28 -1.47 -0.27 -7.66
N MET A 29 -2.37 -0.58 -8.59
CA MET A 29 -3.00 -1.91 -8.68
C MET A 29 -1.96 -3.00 -8.93
N GLY A 30 -1.00 -2.75 -9.82
CA GLY A 30 0.10 -3.68 -10.08
C GLY A 30 0.93 -3.93 -8.83
N LYS A 31 1.25 -2.89 -8.05
CA LYS A 31 2.00 -3.05 -6.79
C LYS A 31 1.20 -3.76 -5.71
N MET A 32 -0.11 -3.52 -5.62
CA MET A 32 -0.98 -4.27 -4.72
C MET A 32 -0.97 -5.77 -5.05
N ASN A 33 -1.08 -6.13 -6.33
CA ASN A 33 -1.02 -7.53 -6.76
C ASN A 33 0.34 -8.17 -6.45
N GLU A 34 1.45 -7.46 -6.69
CA GLU A 34 2.79 -7.93 -6.31
C GLU A 34 2.89 -8.26 -4.82
N ILE A 35 2.35 -7.40 -3.94
CA ILE A 35 2.32 -7.65 -2.49
C ILE A 35 1.47 -8.89 -2.17
N LEU A 36 0.31 -9.04 -2.82
CA LEU A 36 -0.60 -10.15 -2.57
C LEU A 36 -0.02 -11.51 -3.00
N ASP A 37 0.84 -11.52 -4.01
CA ASP A 37 1.48 -12.74 -4.54
C ASP A 37 2.94 -12.93 -4.06
N CYS A 38 3.49 -11.98 -3.31
CA CYS A 38 4.85 -12.04 -2.78
C CYS A 38 5.07 -13.26 -1.88
N ALA A 39 6.10 -14.09 -2.07
CA ALA A 39 6.33 -15.25 -1.19
C ALA A 39 6.64 -14.86 0.27
N ASP A 40 7.43 -13.80 0.48
CA ASP A 40 7.86 -13.33 1.80
C ASP A 40 7.49 -11.85 1.98
N VAL A 41 6.34 -11.56 2.59
CA VAL A 41 5.90 -10.17 2.83
C VAL A 41 6.80 -9.45 3.84
N ASN A 42 7.59 -10.16 4.63
CA ASN A 42 8.43 -9.55 5.65
C ASN A 42 9.65 -8.82 5.09
N HIS A 43 10.03 -9.05 3.83
CA HIS A 43 11.09 -8.31 3.15
C HIS A 43 10.80 -6.81 3.00
N TYR A 44 9.53 -6.39 2.98
CA TYR A 44 9.16 -4.98 2.89
C TYR A 44 9.50 -4.25 4.19
N LYS A 45 10.14 -3.08 4.05
CA LYS A 45 10.55 -2.23 5.18
C LYS A 45 9.32 -1.64 5.88
N ASN A 46 9.41 -1.49 7.19
CA ASN A 46 8.41 -0.77 7.96
C ASN A 46 8.62 0.75 7.87
N LEU A 47 7.58 1.52 8.18
CA LEU A 47 7.71 2.94 8.47
C LEU A 47 8.50 3.17 9.76
N ARG A 48 8.90 4.42 9.99
CA ARG A 48 9.52 4.84 11.25
C ARG A 48 8.45 4.97 12.35
N LYS A 49 8.91 5.08 13.61
CA LYS A 49 8.02 5.38 14.74
C LYS A 49 7.24 6.68 14.48
N PRO A 50 5.94 6.75 14.82
CA PRO A 50 5.14 5.77 15.57
C PRO A 50 4.42 4.71 14.71
N MET A 51 4.63 4.70 13.40
CA MET A 51 3.90 3.85 12.45
C MET A 51 4.64 2.57 12.06
N GLN A 52 5.56 2.07 12.90
CA GLN A 52 6.41 0.90 12.59
C GLN A 52 5.65 -0.42 12.40
N HIS A 53 4.35 -0.44 12.68
CA HIS A 53 3.46 -1.56 12.40
C HIS A 53 3.04 -1.62 10.92
N LEU A 54 3.23 -0.55 10.15
CA LEU A 54 2.96 -0.49 8.72
C LEU A 54 4.23 -0.74 7.91
N LYS A 55 4.11 -1.59 6.90
CA LYS A 55 5.06 -1.78 5.81
C LYS A 55 4.87 -0.71 4.75
N ARG A 56 5.93 -0.39 4.01
CA ARG A 56 5.94 0.64 2.97
C ARG A 56 6.59 0.13 1.69
N VAL A 57 6.07 0.58 0.56
CA VAL A 57 6.68 0.37 -0.76
C VAL A 57 6.48 1.61 -1.62
N HIS A 58 7.47 1.95 -2.44
CA HIS A 58 7.33 3.02 -3.41
C HIS A 58 6.50 2.56 -4.62
N VAL A 59 5.63 3.44 -5.10
CA VAL A 59 4.89 3.30 -6.35
C VAL A 59 5.16 4.57 -7.12
N LEU A 60 5.77 4.47 -8.30
CA LEU A 60 6.08 5.60 -9.19
C LEU A 60 6.71 6.82 -8.49
N GLY A 61 8.04 6.85 -8.43
CA GLY A 61 8.77 8.00 -7.90
C GLY A 61 8.44 8.27 -6.43
N PRO A 62 7.85 9.43 -6.08
CA PRO A 62 7.74 9.85 -4.69
C PRO A 62 6.53 9.29 -3.94
N PHE A 63 5.63 8.54 -4.59
CA PHE A 63 4.46 8.00 -3.90
C PHE A 63 4.79 6.70 -3.15
N VAL A 64 4.12 6.52 -2.02
CA VAL A 64 4.32 5.41 -1.11
C VAL A 64 2.97 4.76 -0.83
N LEU A 65 2.90 3.45 -1.05
CA LEU A 65 1.82 2.60 -0.56
C LEU A 65 2.23 2.02 0.79
N THR A 66 1.35 2.16 1.77
CA THR A 66 1.50 1.59 3.11
C THR A 66 0.49 0.49 3.33
N PHE A 67 0.90 -0.57 4.02
CA PHE A 67 0.03 -1.71 4.31
C PHE A 67 0.45 -2.41 5.60
N HIS A 68 -0.46 -3.15 6.21
CA HIS A 68 -0.19 -4.02 7.33
C HIS A 68 -0.30 -5.48 6.90
N TYR A 69 0.59 -6.32 7.40
CA TYR A 69 0.54 -7.76 7.18
C TYR A 69 0.19 -8.45 8.50
N ILE A 70 -0.97 -9.09 8.55
CA ILE A 70 -1.42 -9.90 9.68
C ILE A 70 -0.99 -11.33 9.39
N GLU A 71 0.19 -11.70 9.89
CA GLU A 71 0.84 -12.98 9.62
C GLU A 71 0.00 -14.18 10.09
N SER A 72 -0.73 -14.06 11.20
CA SER A 72 -1.61 -15.11 11.71
C SER A 72 -2.82 -15.41 10.80
N GLU A 73 -3.19 -14.47 9.93
CA GLU A 73 -4.33 -14.59 9.00
C GLU A 73 -3.86 -14.69 7.54
N ASP A 74 -2.55 -14.65 7.27
CA ASP A 74 -1.97 -14.46 5.94
C ASP A 74 -2.67 -13.33 5.14
N LYS A 75 -2.92 -12.20 5.82
CA LYS A 75 -3.82 -11.15 5.32
C LYS A 75 -3.14 -9.80 5.19
N ILE A 76 -3.44 -9.11 4.08
CA ILE A 76 -2.95 -7.76 3.81
C ILE A 76 -4.04 -6.72 4.05
N ILE A 77 -3.72 -5.68 4.82
CA ILE A 77 -4.56 -4.49 4.94
C ILE A 77 -3.85 -3.34 4.25
N PHE A 78 -4.31 -2.97 3.07
CA PHE A 78 -3.84 -1.76 2.40
C PHE A 78 -4.35 -0.54 3.15
N TYR A 79 -3.40 0.25 3.65
CA TYR A 79 -3.65 1.29 4.61
C TYR A 79 -3.83 2.64 3.91
N ASP A 80 -2.75 3.22 3.36
CA ASP A 80 -2.79 4.51 2.67
C ASP A 80 -1.83 4.58 1.48
N PHE A 81 -2.10 5.51 0.56
CA PHE A 81 -1.29 5.84 -0.61
C PHE A 81 -1.16 7.36 -0.76
N ASP A 82 0.05 7.90 -0.67
CA ASP A 82 0.29 9.34 -0.87
C ASP A 82 1.78 9.63 -1.17
N HIS A 83 2.08 10.90 -1.44
CA HIS A 83 3.46 11.38 -1.53
C HIS A 83 4.19 11.13 -0.21
N HIS A 84 5.46 10.70 -0.28
CA HIS A 84 6.27 10.39 0.91
C HIS A 84 6.28 11.53 1.94
N ASP A 85 6.34 12.79 1.51
CA ASP A 85 6.25 13.94 2.43
C ASP A 85 5.02 13.89 3.34
N LYS A 86 3.87 13.43 2.84
CA LYS A 86 2.64 13.33 3.65
C LYS A 86 2.57 12.07 4.50
N ILE A 87 3.19 10.98 4.05
CA ILE A 87 3.20 9.70 4.77
C ILE A 87 4.12 9.76 6.00
N TYR A 88 5.12 10.65 6.01
CA TYR A 88 6.05 10.80 7.14
C TYR A 88 5.76 12.01 8.04
N LEU A 89 4.73 12.81 7.75
CA LEU A 89 4.22 13.87 8.62
C LEU A 89 3.33 13.28 9.71
#